data_AF-A0A117LZM5-F1
#
_entry.id   AF-A0A117LZM5-F1
#
_cell.length_a   1.000
_cell.length_b   1.000
_cell.length_c   1.000
_cell.angle_alpha   90.00
_cell.angle_beta   90.00
_cell.angle_gamma   90.00
#
_symmetry.space_group_name_H-M   'P 1'
#
loop_
_entity.id
_entity.type
_entity.pdbx_description
1 polymer ?
#
loop_
_entity_poly.entity_id
_entity_poly.type
_entity_poly.pdbx_seq_one_letter_code
_entity_poly.pdbx_strand_id
1 'polypeptide(L)' 'MKTEPDKARFEELFHLYYPKVRSFAFILLKSEQEAEDVAQDIFVRLWETPDLWEGNLEKNYLYTMVKN' A
#
# COMPACT_ATOMS: atom_id res chain seq x y z
N MET A 1 -11.23 -16.23 -3.27
CA MET A 1 -10.73 -16.63 -1.94
C MET A 1 -9.24 -16.36 -1.95
N LYS A 2 -8.69 -15.60 -1.00
CA LYS A 2 -7.25 -15.25 -1.03
C LYS A 2 -6.42 -16.52 -0.86
N THR A 3 -5.63 -16.86 -1.89
CA THR A 3 -4.81 -18.08 -1.97
C THR A 3 -3.36 -17.79 -1.58
N GLU A 4 -2.54 -18.85 -1.43
CA GLU A 4 -1.09 -18.67 -1.20
C GLU A 4 -0.39 -17.87 -2.31
N PRO A 5 -0.68 -18.08 -3.62
CA PRO A 5 -0.21 -17.22 -4.69
C PRO A 5 -0.56 -15.74 -4.52
N ASP A 6 -1.77 -15.44 -4.04
CA ASP A 6 -2.24 -14.07 -3.84
C ASP A 6 -1.44 -13.36 -2.74
N LYS A 7 -1.08 -14.11 -1.69
CA LYS A 7 -0.21 -13.62 -0.61
C LYS A 7 1.19 -13.27 -1.14
N ALA A 8 1.80 -14.15 -1.94
CA ALA A 8 3.13 -13.91 -2.50
C ALA A 8 3.16 -12.68 -3.42
N ARG A 9 2.15 -12.53 -4.30
CA ARG A 9 2.04 -11.36 -5.19
C ARG A 9 1.84 -10.05 -4.41
N PHE A 10 1.05 -10.10 -3.34
CA PHE A 10 0.84 -8.93 -2.48
C PHE A 10 2.08 -8.60 -1.65
N GLU A 11 2.85 -9.60 -1.20
CA GLU A 11 4.10 -9.39 -0.47
C GLU A 11 5.14 -8.67 -1.35
N GLU A 12 5.25 -9.03 -2.64
CA GLU A 12 6.09 -8.31 -3.60
C GLU A 12 5.68 -6.84 -3.76
N LEU A 13 4.37 -6.58 -3.87
CA LEU A 13 3.80 -5.24 -3.93
C LEU A 13 4.11 -4.46 -2.66
N PHE A 14 3.89 -5.07 -1.49
CA PHE A 14 4.16 -4.49 -0.19
C PHE A 14 5.63 -4.05 -0.08
N HIS A 15 6.57 -4.94 -0.36
CA HIS A 15 7.99 -4.61 -0.31
C HIS A 15 8.39 -3.50 -1.30
N LEU A 16 7.75 -3.44 -2.47
CA LEU A 16 8.06 -2.44 -3.49
C LEU A 16 7.51 -1.04 -3.19
N TYR A 17 6.36 -0.95 -2.53
CA TYR A 17 5.60 0.29 -2.43
C TYR A 17 5.42 0.81 -1.00
N TYR A 18 5.41 -0.05 0.02
CA TYR A 18 5.25 0.38 1.41
C TYR A 18 6.30 1.41 1.83
N PRO A 19 7.62 1.25 1.54
CA PRO A 19 8.61 2.26 1.92
C PRO A 19 8.36 3.62 1.25
N LYS A 20 7.82 3.64 0.02
CA LYS A 20 7.53 4.86 -0.74
C LYS A 20 6.33 5.60 -0.17
N VAL A 21 5.26 4.85 0.14
CA VAL A 21 4.04 5.39 0.76
C VAL A 21 4.35 5.94 2.14
N ARG A 22 5.05 5.18 3.00
CA ARG A 22 5.49 5.64 4.32
C ARG A 22 6.36 6.89 4.23
N SER A 23 7.31 6.93 3.29
CA SER A 23 8.18 8.10 3.09
C SER A 23 7.38 9.33 2.67
N PHE A 24 6.39 9.18 1.80
CA PHE A 24 5.52 10.28 1.39
C PHE A 24 4.61 10.74 2.54
N ALA A 25 4.01 9.82 3.28
CA ALA A 25 3.22 10.15 4.48
C ALA A 25 4.07 10.89 5.52
N PHE A 26 5.32 10.47 5.73
CA PHE A 26 6.25 11.15 6.62
C PHE A 26 6.56 12.59 6.16
N ILE A 27 6.71 12.82 4.86
CA ILE A 27 6.90 14.19 4.34
C ILE A 27 5.72 15.10 4.69
N LEU A 28 4.50 14.58 4.72
CA LEU A 28 3.29 15.33 5.02
C LEU A 28 3.05 15.49 6.53
N LEU A 29 3.16 14.41 7.29
CA LEU A 29 2.78 14.32 8.70
C LEU A 29 3.91 14.73 9.64
N LYS A 30 5.17 14.61 9.20
CA LYS A 30 6.39 14.84 10.00
C LYS A 30 6.49 13.97 11.26
N SER A 31 5.69 12.91 11.35
CA SER A 31 5.68 11.92 12.43
C SER A 31 5.92 10.55 11.82
N GLU A 32 6.94 9.83 12.31
CA GLU A 32 7.24 8.48 11.85
C GLU A 32 6.11 7.51 12.21
N GLN A 33 5.54 7.67 13.41
CA GLN A 33 4.44 6.84 13.88
C GLN A 33 3.17 7.04 13.05
N GLU A 34 2.75 8.29 12.84
CA GLU A 34 1.54 8.55 12.03
C GLU A 34 1.74 8.15 10.56
N ALA A 35 2.95 8.31 10.03
CA ALA A 35 3.27 7.87 8.68
C ALA A 35 3.24 6.35 8.52
N GLU A 36 3.64 5.62 9.56
CA GLU A 36 3.55 4.17 9.60
C GLU A 36 2.10 3.71 9.71
N ASP A 37 1.32 4.28 10.62
CA ASP A 37 -0.09 3.94 10.83
C ASP A 37 -0.90 4.16 9.53
N VAL A 38 -0.74 5.31 8.87
CA VAL A 38 -1.41 5.61 7.59
C VAL A 38 -0.96 4.65 6.49
N ALA A 39 0.34 4.33 6.41
CA ALA A 39 0.83 3.38 5.42
C ALA A 39 0.28 1.98 5.68
N GLN A 40 0.20 1.52 6.93
CA GLN A 40 -0.40 0.23 7.27
C GLN A 40 -1.88 0.19 6.88
N ASP A 41 -2.66 1.21 7.24
CA ASP A 41 -4.09 1.29 6.90
C ASP A 41 -4.34 1.23 5.39
N ILE A 42 -3.52 1.93 4.59
CA ILE A 42 -3.60 1.89 3.12
C ILE A 42 -3.39 0.46 2.61
N PHE A 43 -2.38 -0.24 3.10
CA PHE A 43 -2.06 -1.59 2.64
C PHE A 43 -3.03 -2.65 3.16
N VAL A 44 -3.61 -2.49 4.36
CA VAL A 44 -4.69 -3.35 4.85
C VAL A 44 -5.91 -3.24 3.94
N ARG A 45 -6.34 -2.01 3.62
CA ARG A 45 -7.47 -1.78 2.69
C ARG A 45 -7.18 -2.30 1.29
N LEU A 46 -5.94 -2.14 0.82
CA LEU A 46 -5.51 -2.68 -0.47
C LEU A 46 -5.59 -4.21 -0.46
N TRP A 47 -5.07 -4.88 0.58
CA TRP A 47 -5.16 -6.33 0.73
C TRP A 47 -6.61 -6.83 0.71
N GLU A 48 -7.53 -6.09 1.33
CA GLU A 48 -8.97 -6.40 1.36
C GLU A 48 -9.67 -6.22 0.02
N THR A 49 -9.03 -5.58 -0.97
CA THR A 49 -9.63 -5.28 -2.27
C THR A 49 -8.78 -5.86 -3.43
N PRO A 50 -8.83 -7.19 -3.67
CA PRO A 50 -7.97 -7.87 -4.66
C PRO A 50 -8.07 -7.33 -6.08
N ASP A 51 -9.25 -6.87 -6.49
CA ASP A 51 -9.47 -6.26 -7.81
C ASP A 51 -8.54 -5.06 -8.10
N LEU A 52 -8.06 -4.38 -7.06
CA LEU A 52 -7.18 -3.22 -7.18
C LEU A 52 -5.71 -3.58 -7.38
N TRP A 53 -5.31 -4.83 -7.14
CA TRP A 53 -3.92 -5.25 -7.17
C TRP A 53 -3.64 -6.55 -7.92
N GLU A 54 -4.64 -7.38 -8.18
CA GLU A 54 -4.52 -8.59 -8.99
C GLU A 54 -4.36 -8.28 -10.49
N GLY A 55 -4.97 -7.19 -10.96
CA GLY A 55 -4.72 -6.60 -12.28
C GLY A 55 -3.71 -5.48 -12.14
N ASN A 56 -2.57 -5.59 -12.85
CA ASN A 56 -1.44 -4.63 -12.89
C ASN A 56 -1.71 -3.34 -12.11
N LEU A 57 -1.20 -3.21 -10.88
CA LEU A 57 -1.23 -1.89 -10.21
C LEU A 57 -0.47 -0.92 -11.08
N GLU A 58 -1.21 -0.09 -11.78
CA GLU A 58 -0.63 1.08 -12.36
C GLU A 58 -0.13 1.93 -11.18
N LYS A 59 1.15 2.30 -11.21
CA LYS A 59 1.84 3.10 -10.20
C LYS A 59 1.01 4.29 -9.70
N ASN A 60 0.10 4.80 -10.53
CA ASN A 60 -0.84 5.89 -10.26
C ASN A 60 -1.84 5.62 -9.12
N TYR A 61 -2.25 4.36 -8.87
CA TYR A 61 -3.29 4.07 -7.88
C TYR A 61 -2.80 4.28 -6.45
N LEU A 62 -1.58 3.83 -6.14
CA LEU A 62 -0.98 4.01 -4.82
C LEU A 62 -0.74 5.49 -4.49
N TYR A 63 -0.33 6.31 -5.46
CA TYR A 63 -0.19 7.76 -5.25
C TYR A 63 -1.54 8.46 -4.98
N THR A 64 -2.65 7.93 -5.52
CA THR A 64 -3.99 8.47 -5.28
C THR A 64 -4.47 8.13 -3.87
N MET A 65 -4.14 6.93 -3.37
CA MET A 65 -4.52 6.47 -2.03
C MET A 65 -3.85 7.26 -0.90
N VAL A 66 -2.65 7.85 -1.12
CA VAL A 66 -2.01 8.69 -0.08
C VAL A 66 -2.50 10.15 -0.08
N LYS A 67 -3.30 10.55 -1.08
CA LYS A 67 -3.78 11.93 -1.23
C LYS A 67 -5.23 12.14 -0.75
N ASN A 68 -5.97 11.08 -0.48
CA ASN A 68 -7.36 11.12 0.01
C ASN A 68 -7.41 10.66 1.48
#